data_AF-F9WHE6-F1
#
_entry.id   AF-F9WHE6-F1
#
_cell.length_a   1.000
_cell.length_b   1.000
_cell.length_c   1.000
_cell.angle_alpha   90.00
_cell.angle_beta   90.00
_cell.angle_gamma   90.00
#
_symmetry.space_group_name_H-M   'P 1'
#
loop_
_entity.id
_entity.type
_entity.pdbx_description
1 polymer ?
#
loop_
_entity_poly.entity_id
_entity_poly.type
_entity_poly.pdbx_seq_one_letter_code
_entity_poly.pdbx_strand_id
1 'polypeptide(L)'
;MITNVIGAFLLYTAVVLHGMAQLQSHNKEEFRVMCKLLSLHEKGIPPPQFENVEKENEIIEEMEFLERATGPDVTNFEGGIWKMKKFLKEHPPPEGEEARKVANEEIRQLLQKAEDVKKRSDQNRKSAIGPWESAQLKVLQAVYGEQANNLTKYLDTHVNFTSNTEKIFESNTTANYSCGGGGDGDGTEPNKGKAVGKTLINDIFCLCVGECNWGNPCHDDIGSPNKATHRKRRQFNCSADTNKGGWTQIKYKAGSKTALSFTESWEAIKKSCDDVLKLEKFDIEINATLTEFDKLLHGDNQSDRNRVILGYKFNHTEISYKCIGNAARLGGWEQSLGYQPPSEHQTCVDYTHTIKEKEDIPWRRKIKEAMNYTTEMEYIVAEEQTYLAELIKLKNSAWVAYNKEKDEEFYEIENYDYNKEEFADFPKTHLLFYTLMYFIFAP
;
A
#
# COMPACT_ATOMS: atom_id res chain seq x y z
N MET A 1 -13.05 40.46 48.88
CA MET A 1 -14.09 40.21 47.86
C MET A 1 -13.54 40.02 46.44
N ILE A 2 -12.42 40.64 46.06
CA ILE A 2 -11.84 40.55 44.71
C ILE A 2 -11.14 39.20 44.44
N THR A 3 -10.59 38.54 45.47
CA THR A 3 -9.88 37.25 45.34
C THR A 3 -10.78 36.05 45.04
N ASN A 4 -12.04 36.06 45.52
CA ASN A 4 -12.99 34.97 45.29
C ASN A 4 -13.59 34.98 43.87
N VAL A 5 -13.58 36.13 43.19
CA VAL A 5 -14.14 36.27 41.83
C VAL A 5 -13.14 35.77 40.78
N ILE A 6 -11.84 35.99 41.01
CA ILE A 6 -10.76 35.53 40.11
C ILE A 6 -10.60 34.00 40.17
N GLY A 7 -10.71 33.41 41.37
CA GLY A 7 -10.69 31.94 41.53
C GLY A 7 -11.87 31.25 40.85
N ALA A 8 -13.07 31.85 40.90
CA ALA A 8 -14.24 31.33 40.20
C ALA A 8 -14.13 31.43 38.67
N PHE A 9 -13.54 32.51 38.15
CA PHE A 9 -13.31 32.67 36.70
C PHE A 9 -12.26 31.69 36.17
N LEU A 10 -11.16 31.45 36.89
CA LEU A 10 -10.12 30.51 36.48
C LEU A 10 -10.60 29.04 36.50
N LEU A 11 -11.42 28.67 37.49
CA LEU A 11 -12.10 27.37 37.54
C LEU A 11 -13.12 27.21 36.40
N TYR A 12 -13.87 28.27 36.07
CA TYR A 12 -14.83 28.21 34.95
C TYR A 12 -14.12 28.10 33.59
N THR A 13 -13.02 28.83 33.38
CA THR A 13 -12.23 28.69 32.16
C THR A 13 -11.54 27.33 32.07
N ALA A 14 -11.04 26.77 33.18
CA ALA A 14 -10.44 25.44 33.18
C ALA A 14 -11.45 24.32 32.92
N VAL A 15 -12.67 24.42 33.46
CA VAL A 15 -13.76 23.45 33.20
C VAL A 15 -14.33 23.59 31.78
N VAL A 16 -14.38 24.81 31.23
CA VAL A 16 -14.81 25.03 29.83
C VAL A 16 -13.72 24.61 28.84
N LEU A 17 -12.43 24.81 29.14
CA LEU A 17 -11.32 24.37 28.28
C LEU A 17 -11.09 22.84 28.33
N HIS A 18 -11.23 22.20 29.50
CA HIS A 18 -11.17 20.73 29.57
C HIS A 18 -12.45 20.06 29.05
N GLY A 19 -13.61 20.71 29.16
CA GLY A 19 -14.88 20.20 28.65
C GLY A 19 -15.08 20.34 27.13
N MET A 20 -14.36 21.26 26.46
CA MET A 20 -14.42 21.43 25.00
C MET A 20 -13.28 20.74 24.24
N ALA A 21 -12.14 20.45 24.89
CA ALA A 21 -10.96 19.88 24.22
C ALA A 21 -11.01 18.35 24.00
N GLN A 22 -11.93 17.62 24.64
CA GLN A 22 -11.95 16.15 24.59
C GLN A 22 -12.89 15.53 23.54
N LEU A 23 -13.69 16.33 22.82
CA LEU A 23 -14.67 15.81 21.86
C LEU A 23 -14.27 15.96 20.39
N GLN A 24 -13.12 16.56 20.09
CA GLN A 24 -12.65 16.70 18.71
C GLN A 24 -11.84 15.46 18.32
N SER A 25 -12.40 14.67 17.42
CA SER A 25 -11.72 13.60 16.69
C SER A 25 -11.07 12.50 17.54
N HIS A 26 -11.88 11.78 18.35
CA HIS A 26 -11.39 10.69 19.22
C HIS A 26 -10.77 9.50 18.46
N ASN A 27 -11.15 9.26 17.20
CA ASN A 27 -10.61 8.24 16.29
C ASN A 27 -9.52 8.79 15.36
N LYS A 28 -8.88 9.93 15.68
CA LYS A 28 -7.90 10.57 14.78
C LYS A 28 -6.70 9.68 14.45
N GLU A 29 -6.23 8.86 15.39
CA GLU A 29 -5.05 8.02 15.18
C GLU A 29 -5.38 6.82 14.31
N GLU A 30 -6.54 6.21 14.54
CA GLU A 30 -7.11 5.17 13.68
C GLU A 30 -7.34 5.71 12.27
N PHE A 31 -7.92 6.91 12.14
CA PHE A 31 -8.12 7.54 10.84
C PHE A 31 -6.80 7.80 10.11
N ARG A 32 -5.77 8.29 10.80
CA ARG A 32 -4.44 8.51 10.22
C ARG A 32 -3.86 7.22 9.63
N VAL A 33 -3.92 6.11 10.35
CA VAL A 33 -3.46 4.80 9.83
C VAL A 33 -4.30 4.32 8.67
N MET A 34 -5.63 4.49 8.72
CA MET A 34 -6.50 4.16 7.58
C MET A 34 -6.20 5.01 6.34
N CYS A 35 -5.86 6.30 6.52
CA CYS A 35 -5.41 7.18 5.44
C CYS A 35 -4.07 6.71 4.85
N LYS A 36 -3.12 6.25 5.67
CA LYS A 36 -1.87 5.66 5.16
C LYS A 36 -2.16 4.43 4.28
N LEU A 37 -3.03 3.54 4.74
CA LEU A 37 -3.45 2.36 3.96
C LEU A 37 -4.17 2.75 2.66
N LEU A 38 -4.96 3.82 2.69
CA LEU A 38 -5.65 4.33 1.50
C LEU A 38 -4.67 4.91 0.47
N SER A 39 -3.62 5.60 0.92
CA SER A 39 -2.62 6.20 0.04
C SER A 39 -1.89 5.16 -0.84
N LEU A 40 -1.86 3.89 -0.42
CA LEU A 40 -1.31 2.79 -1.22
C LEU A 40 -2.00 2.66 -2.58
N HIS A 41 -3.31 2.83 -2.60
CA HIS A 41 -4.09 2.79 -3.85
C HIS A 41 -3.82 4.02 -4.73
N GLU A 42 -3.59 5.19 -4.12
CA GLU A 42 -3.41 6.45 -4.85
C GLU A 42 -2.02 6.56 -5.44
N LYS A 43 -1.00 6.15 -4.69
CA LYS A 43 0.39 6.06 -5.18
C LYS A 43 0.59 4.89 -6.14
N GLY A 44 -0.15 3.81 -5.93
CA GLY A 44 0.01 2.56 -6.65
C GLY A 44 1.32 1.84 -6.30
N ILE A 45 1.41 0.59 -6.75
CA ILE A 45 2.65 -0.20 -6.71
C ILE A 45 3.51 0.17 -7.93
N PRO A 46 4.76 0.62 -7.74
CA PRO A 46 5.63 0.96 -8.87
C PRO A 46 5.76 -0.20 -9.88
N PRO A 47 5.75 0.08 -11.19
CA PRO A 47 6.00 -0.95 -12.19
C PRO A 47 7.42 -1.50 -12.07
N PRO A 48 7.67 -2.76 -12.49
CA PRO A 48 9.00 -3.37 -12.42
C PRO A 48 10.01 -2.53 -13.19
N GLN A 49 11.15 -2.24 -12.55
CA GLN A 49 12.25 -1.46 -13.13
C GLN A 49 13.42 -2.39 -13.46
N PHE A 50 14.01 -2.21 -14.65
CA PHE A 50 15.10 -3.04 -15.12
C PHE A 50 16.24 -2.15 -15.63
N GLU A 51 17.27 -1.97 -14.79
CA GLU A 51 18.40 -1.08 -15.10
C GLU A 51 19.40 -1.69 -16.10
N ASN A 52 19.37 -3.02 -16.26
CA ASN A 52 20.39 -3.76 -17.02
C ASN A 52 20.17 -3.74 -18.54
N VAL A 53 19.00 -3.31 -19.03
CA VAL A 53 18.59 -3.45 -20.44
C VAL A 53 19.60 -2.82 -21.41
N GLU A 54 20.07 -1.60 -21.12
CA GLU A 54 21.04 -0.90 -21.97
C GLU A 54 22.37 -1.64 -22.00
N LYS A 55 22.89 -2.03 -20.83
CA LYS A 55 24.16 -2.73 -20.68
C LYS A 55 24.16 -4.11 -21.35
N GLU A 56 23.05 -4.84 -21.28
CA GLU A 56 22.90 -6.11 -21.99
C GLU A 56 22.97 -5.92 -23.51
N ASN A 57 22.31 -4.89 -24.04
CA ASN A 57 22.36 -4.59 -25.47
C ASN A 57 23.77 -4.19 -25.92
N GLU A 58 24.49 -3.41 -25.11
CA GLU A 58 25.89 -3.06 -25.36
C GLU A 58 26.78 -4.31 -25.43
N ILE A 59 26.60 -5.27 -24.51
CA ILE A 59 27.36 -6.53 -24.52
C ILE A 59 27.11 -7.31 -25.82
N ILE A 60 25.85 -7.43 -26.27
CA ILE A 60 25.53 -8.11 -27.52
C ILE A 60 26.15 -7.37 -28.71
N GLU A 61 26.02 -6.04 -28.79
CA GLU A 61 26.62 -5.24 -29.88
C GLU A 61 28.16 -5.41 -29.91
N GLU A 62 28.80 -5.45 -28.75
CA GLU A 62 30.25 -5.67 -28.61
C GLU A 62 30.68 -7.07 -29.10
N MET A 63 29.95 -8.12 -28.72
CA MET A 63 30.22 -9.48 -29.20
C MET A 63 29.98 -9.63 -30.71
N GLU A 64 28.97 -8.95 -31.27
CA GLU A 64 28.77 -8.86 -32.73
C GLU A 64 29.92 -8.12 -33.43
N PHE A 65 30.55 -7.13 -32.79
CA PHE A 65 31.75 -6.49 -33.33
C PHE A 65 32.93 -7.47 -33.39
N LEU A 66 33.15 -8.26 -32.32
CA LEU A 66 34.21 -9.27 -32.26
C LEU A 66 34.02 -10.37 -33.33
N GLU A 67 32.78 -10.86 -33.50
CA GLU A 67 32.45 -11.87 -34.52
C GLU A 67 32.76 -11.34 -35.92
N ARG A 68 32.26 -10.15 -36.25
CA ARG A 68 32.46 -9.54 -37.57
C ARG A 68 33.92 -9.20 -37.85
N ALA A 69 34.66 -8.74 -36.85
CA ALA A 69 36.07 -8.38 -36.99
C ALA A 69 36.98 -9.59 -37.30
N THR A 70 36.56 -10.79 -36.89
CA THR A 70 37.27 -12.05 -37.15
C THR A 70 36.75 -12.78 -38.40
N GLY A 71 35.64 -12.31 -38.98
CA GLY A 71 35.03 -12.87 -40.17
C GLY A 71 35.75 -12.54 -41.49
N PRO A 72 35.37 -13.22 -42.60
CA PRO A 72 36.04 -13.09 -43.90
C PRO A 72 35.73 -11.78 -44.65
N ASP A 73 34.66 -11.05 -44.29
CA ASP A 73 34.07 -9.97 -45.09
C ASP A 73 34.10 -8.60 -44.39
N VAL A 74 35.26 -8.20 -43.86
CA VAL A 74 35.44 -6.92 -43.13
C VAL A 74 35.22 -5.65 -43.98
N THR A 75 35.08 -5.78 -45.31
CA THR A 75 35.00 -4.67 -46.27
C THR A 75 33.58 -4.23 -46.66
N ASN A 76 32.53 -4.99 -46.34
CA ASN A 76 31.16 -4.78 -46.87
C ASN A 76 30.12 -4.24 -45.86
N PHE A 77 30.55 -3.48 -44.85
CA PHE A 77 29.59 -2.83 -43.96
C PHE A 77 29.10 -1.52 -44.59
N GLU A 78 27.80 -1.22 -44.66
CA GLU A 78 27.32 0.11 -45.11
C GLU A 78 26.77 0.95 -43.94
N GLY A 79 26.18 0.35 -42.90
CA GLY A 79 25.65 1.06 -41.72
C GLY A 79 26.61 1.19 -40.52
N GLY A 80 27.72 0.44 -40.52
CA GLY A 80 28.65 0.30 -39.38
C GLY A 80 30.09 0.67 -39.68
N ILE A 81 30.40 1.19 -40.89
CA ILE A 81 31.76 1.42 -41.37
C ILE A 81 32.60 2.19 -40.36
N TRP A 82 32.10 3.30 -39.82
CA TRP A 82 32.89 4.16 -38.95
C TRP A 82 33.10 3.58 -37.54
N LYS A 83 32.05 3.03 -36.92
CA LYS A 83 32.16 2.34 -35.61
C LYS A 83 33.08 1.11 -35.74
N MET A 84 32.87 0.29 -36.76
CA MET A 84 33.69 -0.89 -37.03
C MET A 84 35.13 -0.51 -37.40
N LYS A 85 35.36 0.50 -38.26
CA LYS A 85 36.73 0.98 -38.56
C LYS A 85 37.43 1.50 -37.32
N LYS A 86 36.72 2.22 -36.45
CA LYS A 86 37.26 2.68 -35.17
C LYS A 86 37.61 1.49 -34.28
N PHE A 87 36.69 0.55 -34.12
CA PHE A 87 36.90 -0.69 -33.37
C PHE A 87 38.11 -1.48 -33.88
N LEU A 88 38.19 -1.76 -35.18
CA LEU A 88 39.31 -2.48 -35.79
C LEU A 88 40.65 -1.73 -35.67
N LYS A 89 40.63 -0.40 -35.57
CA LYS A 89 41.83 0.41 -35.34
C LYS A 89 42.30 0.30 -33.88
N GLU A 90 41.37 0.30 -32.94
CA GLU A 90 41.64 0.21 -31.49
C GLU A 90 41.95 -1.24 -31.07
N HIS A 91 41.32 -2.20 -31.73
CA HIS A 91 41.39 -3.63 -31.48
C HIS A 91 41.58 -4.36 -32.82
N PRO A 92 42.83 -4.49 -33.31
CA PRO A 92 43.08 -5.21 -34.55
C PRO A 92 42.79 -6.71 -34.38
N PRO A 93 42.28 -7.41 -35.41
CA PRO A 93 41.99 -8.83 -35.33
C PRO A 93 43.26 -9.70 -35.18
N PRO A 94 43.11 -10.98 -34.83
CA PRO A 94 44.20 -11.97 -34.89
C PRO A 94 44.97 -11.94 -36.22
N GLU A 95 46.27 -12.20 -36.16
CA GLU A 95 47.14 -12.21 -37.34
C GLU A 95 47.15 -13.59 -38.00
N GLY A 96 46.81 -13.63 -39.29
CA GLY A 96 46.74 -14.89 -40.04
C GLY A 96 45.31 -15.38 -40.24
N GLU A 97 45.10 -16.11 -41.33
CA GLU A 97 43.77 -16.57 -41.73
C GLU A 97 43.23 -17.67 -40.82
N GLU A 98 44.08 -18.61 -40.41
CA GLU A 98 43.66 -19.76 -39.60
C GLU A 98 43.23 -19.33 -38.20
N ALA A 99 44.01 -18.46 -37.55
CA ALA A 99 43.67 -17.97 -36.22
C ALA A 99 42.41 -17.11 -36.22
N ARG A 100 42.20 -16.28 -37.24
CA ARG A 100 40.94 -15.55 -37.44
C ARG A 100 39.76 -16.49 -37.59
N LYS A 101 39.88 -17.58 -38.37
CA LYS A 101 38.82 -18.60 -38.51
C LYS A 101 38.50 -19.28 -37.19
N VAL A 102 39.52 -19.68 -36.42
CA VAL A 102 39.33 -20.32 -35.11
C VAL A 102 38.66 -19.37 -34.12
N ALA A 103 39.15 -18.13 -34.01
CA ALA A 103 38.56 -17.11 -33.15
C ALA A 103 37.11 -16.80 -33.55
N ASN A 104 36.85 -16.64 -34.86
CA ASN A 104 35.52 -16.35 -35.38
C ASN A 104 34.50 -17.45 -35.03
N GLU A 105 34.88 -18.73 -35.17
CA GLU A 105 33.99 -19.84 -34.82
C GLU A 105 33.71 -19.90 -33.30
N GLU A 106 34.73 -19.71 -32.47
CA GLU A 106 34.56 -19.68 -31.01
C GLU A 106 33.68 -18.50 -30.56
N ILE A 107 33.94 -17.29 -31.09
CA ILE A 107 33.15 -16.08 -30.80
C ILE A 107 31.70 -16.25 -31.27
N ARG A 108 31.47 -16.83 -32.46
CA ARG A 108 30.11 -17.10 -32.97
C ARG A 108 29.32 -17.99 -32.03
N GLN A 109 29.92 -19.05 -31.50
CA GLN A 109 29.26 -19.95 -30.55
C GLN A 109 28.96 -19.25 -29.22
N LEU A 110 29.85 -18.37 -28.76
CA LEU A 110 29.64 -17.57 -27.55
C LEU A 110 28.54 -16.52 -27.75
N LEU A 111 28.52 -15.84 -28.90
CA LEU A 111 27.49 -14.87 -29.27
C LEU A 111 26.11 -15.53 -29.31
N GLN A 112 25.99 -16.72 -29.91
CA GLN A 112 24.71 -17.45 -29.91
C GLN A 112 24.22 -17.78 -28.49
N LYS A 113 25.13 -18.17 -27.59
CA LYS A 113 24.78 -18.37 -26.17
C LYS A 113 24.35 -17.05 -25.51
N ALA A 114 25.02 -15.95 -25.83
CA ALA A 114 24.67 -14.63 -25.28
C ALA A 114 23.28 -14.17 -25.75
N GLU A 115 22.95 -14.37 -27.03
CA GLU A 115 21.61 -14.12 -27.57
C GLU A 115 20.53 -14.97 -26.86
N ASP A 116 20.81 -16.25 -26.59
CA ASP A 116 19.91 -17.12 -25.82
C ASP A 116 19.71 -16.62 -24.38
N VAL A 117 20.78 -16.15 -23.72
CA VAL A 117 20.70 -15.53 -22.39
C VAL A 117 19.85 -14.25 -22.44
N LYS A 118 20.10 -13.38 -23.42
CA LYS A 118 19.34 -12.13 -23.61
C LYS A 118 17.85 -12.42 -23.83
N LYS A 119 17.53 -13.46 -24.59
CA LYS A 119 16.15 -13.90 -24.80
C LYS A 119 15.49 -14.39 -23.52
N ARG A 120 16.20 -15.14 -22.65
CA ARG A 120 15.68 -15.55 -21.34
C ARG A 120 15.46 -14.36 -20.42
N SER A 121 16.39 -13.41 -20.39
CA SER A 121 16.23 -12.14 -19.67
C SER A 121 15.01 -11.35 -20.17
N ASP A 122 14.81 -11.22 -21.48
CA ASP A 122 13.61 -10.58 -22.03
C ASP A 122 12.29 -11.28 -21.64
N GLN A 123 12.32 -12.61 -21.49
CA GLN A 123 11.18 -13.38 -21.01
C GLN A 123 10.94 -13.17 -19.51
N ASN A 124 12.00 -13.13 -18.71
CA ASN A 124 11.94 -12.88 -17.28
C ASN A 124 11.41 -11.45 -16.99
N ARG A 125 11.88 -10.43 -17.72
CA ARG A 125 11.29 -9.08 -17.62
C ARG A 125 9.79 -9.04 -17.87
N LYS A 126 9.32 -9.81 -18.86
CA LYS A 126 7.87 -9.90 -19.17
C LYS A 126 7.10 -10.64 -18.09
N SER A 127 7.70 -11.63 -17.42
CA SER A 127 7.03 -12.38 -16.36
C SER A 127 6.72 -11.51 -15.13
N ALA A 128 7.52 -10.46 -14.87
CA ALA A 128 7.30 -9.52 -13.76
C ALA A 128 5.98 -8.71 -13.87
N ILE A 129 5.42 -8.57 -15.08
CA ILE A 129 4.20 -7.80 -15.31
C ILE A 129 3.00 -8.45 -14.61
N GLY A 130 2.87 -9.77 -14.66
CA GLY A 130 1.73 -10.49 -14.09
C GLY A 130 1.57 -10.31 -12.57
N PRO A 131 2.65 -10.52 -11.77
CA PRO A 131 2.64 -10.23 -10.34
C PRO A 131 2.37 -8.75 -10.06
N TRP A 132 2.97 -7.82 -10.80
CA TRP A 132 2.69 -6.39 -10.64
C TRP A 132 1.20 -6.06 -10.83
N GLU A 133 0.59 -6.52 -11.91
CA GLU A 133 -0.83 -6.29 -12.18
C GLU A 133 -1.73 -6.92 -11.10
N SER A 134 -1.36 -8.11 -10.64
CA SER A 134 -2.06 -8.82 -9.57
C SER A 134 -1.98 -8.05 -8.26
N ALA A 135 -0.81 -7.51 -7.92
CA ALA A 135 -0.59 -6.71 -6.72
C ALA A 135 -1.49 -5.46 -6.73
N GLN A 136 -1.49 -4.72 -7.84
CA GLN A 136 -2.33 -3.54 -8.03
C GLN A 136 -3.81 -3.87 -7.88
N LEU A 137 -4.27 -4.94 -8.52
CA LEU A 137 -5.67 -5.38 -8.45
C LEU A 137 -6.08 -5.70 -7.01
N LYS A 138 -5.22 -6.34 -6.23
CA LYS A 138 -5.51 -6.66 -4.82
C LYS A 138 -5.63 -5.42 -3.94
N VAL A 139 -4.78 -4.41 -4.15
CA VAL A 139 -4.91 -3.11 -3.48
C VAL A 139 -6.26 -2.46 -3.82
N LEU A 140 -6.66 -2.47 -5.09
CA LEU A 140 -7.97 -1.95 -5.50
C LEU A 140 -9.14 -2.70 -4.87
N GLN A 141 -9.04 -4.03 -4.79
CA GLN A 141 -10.05 -4.85 -4.12
C GLN A 141 -10.12 -4.59 -2.62
N ALA A 142 -9.00 -4.27 -1.97
CA ALA A 142 -9.00 -3.88 -0.56
C ALA A 142 -9.78 -2.57 -0.32
N VAL A 143 -9.66 -1.60 -1.24
CA VAL A 143 -10.33 -0.29 -1.11
C VAL A 143 -11.78 -0.31 -1.59
N TYR A 144 -12.04 -0.86 -2.78
CA TYR A 144 -13.35 -0.77 -3.45
C TYR A 144 -14.13 -2.08 -3.48
N GLY A 145 -13.55 -3.19 -3.03
CA GLY A 145 -14.16 -4.52 -3.04
C GLY A 145 -13.97 -5.27 -4.36
N GLU A 146 -14.54 -6.47 -4.44
CA GLU A 146 -14.38 -7.44 -5.55
C GLU A 146 -14.87 -6.94 -6.93
N GLN A 147 -15.54 -5.80 -6.98
CA GLN A 147 -15.90 -5.13 -8.22
C GLN A 147 -14.69 -4.55 -8.98
N ALA A 148 -13.57 -4.34 -8.29
CA ALA A 148 -12.29 -4.09 -8.93
C ALA A 148 -11.78 -5.39 -9.56
N ASN A 149 -12.15 -5.63 -10.82
CA ASN A 149 -11.86 -6.86 -11.55
C ASN A 149 -11.04 -6.64 -12.84
N ASN A 150 -10.72 -5.40 -13.19
CA ASN A 150 -9.94 -5.07 -14.39
C ASN A 150 -9.06 -3.84 -14.14
N LEU A 151 -7.74 -4.06 -14.16
CA LEU A 151 -6.73 -3.03 -13.94
C LEU A 151 -6.61 -2.06 -15.12
N THR A 152 -6.70 -2.54 -16.36
CA THR A 152 -6.63 -1.69 -17.57
C THR A 152 -7.72 -0.62 -17.56
N LYS A 153 -8.94 -0.98 -17.13
CA LYS A 153 -10.03 -0.03 -16.96
C LYS A 153 -9.72 1.02 -15.89
N TYR A 154 -9.03 0.63 -14.81
CA TYR A 154 -8.60 1.53 -13.73
C TYR A 154 -7.50 2.51 -14.16
N LEU A 155 -6.50 2.03 -14.91
CA LEU A 155 -5.38 2.87 -15.38
C LEU A 155 -5.81 3.85 -16.48
N ASP A 156 -6.75 3.45 -17.35
CA ASP A 156 -7.22 4.28 -18.47
C ASP A 156 -8.42 5.18 -18.13
N THR A 157 -9.18 4.89 -17.07
CA THR A 157 -10.36 5.68 -16.71
C THR A 157 -10.49 5.89 -15.20
N HIS A 158 -11.02 7.06 -14.82
CA HIS A 158 -11.55 7.34 -13.48
C HIS A 158 -12.79 6.45 -13.22
N VAL A 159 -12.60 5.13 -13.16
CA VAL A 159 -13.71 4.19 -12.96
C VAL A 159 -14.37 4.54 -11.65
N ASN A 160 -15.64 4.93 -11.74
CA ASN A 160 -16.43 5.32 -10.59
C ASN A 160 -16.87 4.06 -9.81
N PHE A 161 -15.93 3.35 -9.19
CA PHE A 161 -16.25 2.21 -8.29
C PHE A 161 -17.15 2.63 -7.13
N THR A 162 -17.23 3.94 -6.87
CA THR A 162 -18.07 4.48 -5.82
C THR A 162 -19.57 4.46 -6.17
N SER A 163 -20.00 4.22 -7.42
CA SER A 163 -21.45 4.19 -7.68
C SER A 163 -22.16 2.95 -7.12
N ASN A 164 -21.43 1.88 -6.75
CA ASN A 164 -22.01 0.63 -6.26
C ASN A 164 -21.65 0.38 -4.79
N THR A 165 -22.44 0.99 -3.91
CA THR A 165 -22.28 0.88 -2.45
C THR A 165 -22.42 -0.55 -1.92
N GLU A 166 -23.17 -1.44 -2.59
CA GLU A 166 -23.42 -2.81 -2.11
C GLU A 166 -22.17 -3.70 -2.15
N LYS A 167 -21.22 -3.39 -3.04
CA LYS A 167 -19.95 -4.11 -3.14
C LYS A 167 -18.89 -3.56 -2.19
N ILE A 168 -19.09 -2.34 -1.71
CA ILE A 168 -18.20 -1.65 -0.77
C ILE A 168 -18.56 -1.99 0.67
N PHE A 169 -19.83 -1.85 1.03
CA PHE A 169 -20.33 -2.02 2.38
C PHE A 169 -20.92 -3.42 2.59
N GLU A 170 -20.93 -3.93 3.83
CA GLU A 170 -21.72 -5.13 4.14
C GLU A 170 -23.23 -4.82 4.07
N SER A 171 -23.63 -3.61 4.46
CA SER A 171 -24.99 -3.08 4.31
C SER A 171 -24.95 -1.62 3.87
N ASN A 172 -25.54 -1.29 2.72
CA ASN A 172 -25.66 0.10 2.26
C ASN A 172 -26.76 0.90 2.98
N THR A 173 -27.57 0.26 3.85
CA THR A 173 -28.69 0.91 4.54
C THR A 173 -28.46 1.12 6.03
N THR A 174 -27.60 0.31 6.65
CA THR A 174 -27.39 0.37 8.10
C THR A 174 -25.92 0.25 8.50
N ALA A 175 -25.45 1.19 9.32
CA ALA A 175 -24.09 1.19 9.86
C ALA A 175 -23.89 0.02 10.83
N ASN A 176 -24.89 -0.28 11.66
CA ASN A 176 -24.81 -1.37 12.65
C ASN A 176 -24.36 -2.70 12.04
N TYR A 177 -24.91 -3.05 10.87
CA TYR A 177 -24.56 -4.29 10.19
C TYR A 177 -23.16 -4.23 9.58
N SER A 178 -22.79 -3.07 9.03
CA SER A 178 -21.48 -2.83 8.39
C SER A 178 -20.31 -2.71 9.38
N CYS A 179 -20.59 -2.40 10.64
CA CYS A 179 -19.58 -2.12 11.67
C CYS A 179 -19.45 -3.22 12.73
N GLY A 180 -20.20 -4.31 12.60
CA GLY A 180 -20.05 -5.53 13.41
C GLY A 180 -20.98 -5.58 14.62
N GLY A 181 -21.91 -4.62 14.74
CA GLY A 181 -22.89 -4.61 15.81
C GLY A 181 -23.92 -5.74 15.67
N GLY A 182 -24.26 -6.37 16.81
CA GLY A 182 -25.18 -7.50 16.87
C GLY A 182 -26.56 -7.19 16.27
N GLY A 183 -27.13 -8.18 15.56
CA GLY A 183 -28.51 -8.13 15.09
C GLY A 183 -29.46 -7.98 16.28
N ASP A 184 -30.42 -7.05 16.16
CA ASP A 184 -31.43 -6.62 17.16
C ASP A 184 -31.06 -5.43 18.05
N GLY A 185 -29.94 -4.77 17.79
CA GLY A 185 -29.82 -3.35 18.12
C GLY A 185 -29.45 -2.97 19.54
N ASP A 186 -29.04 -3.92 20.37
CA ASP A 186 -28.46 -3.61 21.68
C ASP A 186 -26.92 -3.59 21.67
N GLY A 187 -26.26 -4.14 20.64
CA GLY A 187 -24.79 -4.19 20.54
C GLY A 187 -24.10 -4.93 21.70
N THR A 188 -24.84 -5.68 22.52
CA THR A 188 -24.35 -6.29 23.77
C THR A 188 -23.95 -7.75 23.63
N GLU A 189 -24.32 -8.43 22.54
CA GLU A 189 -24.03 -9.84 22.32
C GLU A 189 -22.91 -10.07 21.27
N PRO A 190 -21.65 -10.31 21.71
CA PRO A 190 -20.53 -10.59 20.81
C PRO A 190 -20.66 -11.90 20.03
N ASN A 191 -21.61 -12.77 20.41
CA ASN A 191 -21.89 -14.04 19.73
C ASN A 191 -22.98 -13.91 18.64
N LYS A 192 -23.58 -12.71 18.45
CA LYS A 192 -24.54 -12.40 17.39
C LYS A 192 -24.03 -11.34 16.40
N GLY A 193 -22.74 -11.03 16.46
CA GLY A 193 -22.07 -10.11 15.53
C GLY A 193 -22.10 -10.62 14.09
N LYS A 194 -21.68 -9.77 13.15
CA LYS A 194 -21.57 -10.12 11.72
C LYS A 194 -20.13 -9.97 11.27
N ALA A 195 -19.72 -10.76 10.29
CA ALA A 195 -18.45 -10.55 9.63
C ALA A 195 -18.46 -9.20 8.90
N VAL A 196 -17.46 -8.38 9.19
CA VAL A 196 -17.20 -7.04 8.65
C VAL A 196 -15.77 -6.92 8.14
N GLY A 197 -15.39 -5.72 7.69
CA GLY A 197 -14.09 -5.48 7.08
C GLY A 197 -14.04 -5.81 5.60
N LYS A 198 -15.18 -5.68 4.91
CA LYS A 198 -15.31 -5.96 3.48
C LYS A 198 -14.34 -5.14 2.64
N THR A 199 -14.22 -3.85 2.95
CA THR A 199 -13.36 -2.88 2.27
C THR A 199 -12.83 -1.85 3.26
N LEU A 200 -11.72 -1.17 2.92
CA LEU A 200 -11.23 -0.03 3.69
C LEU A 200 -12.27 1.10 3.79
N ILE A 201 -13.03 1.35 2.71
CA ILE A 201 -14.09 2.37 2.71
C ILE A 201 -15.16 2.03 3.76
N ASN A 202 -15.61 0.76 3.82
CA ASN A 202 -16.58 0.32 4.83
C ASN A 202 -16.13 0.70 6.25
N ASP A 203 -14.87 0.39 6.56
CA ASP A 203 -14.34 0.55 7.91
C ASP A 203 -14.07 2.02 8.24
N ILE A 204 -13.64 2.84 7.26
CA ILE A 204 -13.54 4.30 7.42
C ILE A 204 -14.92 4.90 7.75
N PHE A 205 -15.99 4.52 7.05
CA PHE A 205 -17.32 5.03 7.36
C PHE A 205 -17.82 4.59 8.74
N CYS A 206 -17.48 3.38 9.18
CA CYS A 206 -17.78 2.92 10.53
C CYS A 206 -17.04 3.71 11.61
N LEU A 207 -15.76 3.99 11.41
CA LEU A 207 -14.93 4.75 12.34
C LEU A 207 -15.30 6.24 12.37
N CYS A 208 -15.66 6.81 11.23
CA CYS A 208 -15.68 8.26 11.06
C CYS A 208 -17.06 8.87 10.90
N VAL A 209 -18.05 8.10 10.42
CA VAL A 209 -19.29 8.67 9.89
C VAL A 209 -20.53 8.20 10.64
N GLY A 210 -20.75 6.88 10.71
CA GLY A 210 -21.96 6.29 11.28
C GLY A 210 -23.28 6.78 10.63
N GLU A 211 -24.40 6.24 11.09
CA GLU A 211 -25.74 6.77 10.82
C GLU A 211 -26.00 8.08 11.56
N CYS A 212 -25.60 8.15 12.83
CA CYS A 212 -25.86 9.30 13.66
C CYS A 212 -24.83 9.46 14.77
N ASN A 213 -24.07 10.55 14.71
CA ASN A 213 -23.04 10.83 15.69
C ASN A 213 -23.22 12.19 16.35
N TRP A 214 -22.64 12.26 17.55
CA TRP A 214 -22.32 13.51 18.20
C TRP A 214 -20.87 13.85 17.89
N GLY A 215 -20.61 15.03 17.33
CA GLY A 215 -19.27 15.44 16.93
C GLY A 215 -18.76 14.73 15.68
N ASN A 216 -17.45 14.87 15.45
CA ASN A 216 -16.74 14.40 14.27
C ASN A 216 -15.61 13.46 14.73
N PRO A 217 -15.80 12.13 14.65
CA PRO A 217 -14.90 11.15 15.26
C PRO A 217 -13.46 11.14 14.72
N CYS A 218 -13.26 11.38 13.43
CA CYS A 218 -11.95 11.17 12.81
C CYS A 218 -11.24 12.46 12.42
N HIS A 219 -12.00 13.47 12.01
CA HIS A 219 -11.48 14.74 11.51
C HIS A 219 -12.55 15.83 11.63
N ASP A 220 -12.15 17.07 11.91
CA ASP A 220 -13.08 18.20 12.13
C ASP A 220 -13.99 18.50 10.93
N ASP A 221 -13.60 18.09 9.73
CA ASP A 221 -14.42 18.27 8.52
C ASP A 221 -15.33 17.08 8.20
N ILE A 222 -15.15 15.92 8.84
CA ILE A 222 -15.94 14.71 8.54
C ILE A 222 -17.06 14.57 9.56
N GLY A 223 -18.25 15.06 9.20
CA GLY A 223 -19.46 14.96 10.00
C GLY A 223 -20.39 13.83 9.58
N SER A 224 -21.08 13.26 10.56
CA SER A 224 -22.16 12.30 10.33
C SER A 224 -23.30 12.89 9.49
N PRO A 225 -23.99 12.10 8.66
CA PRO A 225 -25.12 12.55 7.85
C PRO A 225 -26.32 12.98 8.71
N ASN A 226 -26.42 12.49 9.95
CA ASN A 226 -27.47 12.88 10.89
C ASN A 226 -26.86 13.34 12.21
N LYS A 227 -27.02 14.62 12.55
CA LYS A 227 -26.43 15.20 13.76
C LYS A 227 -27.25 14.82 15.00
N ALA A 228 -26.59 14.21 15.99
CA ALA A 228 -27.20 13.97 17.28
C ALA A 228 -27.42 15.30 18.04
N THR A 229 -28.57 15.42 18.71
CA THR A 229 -28.85 16.49 19.68
C THR A 229 -29.01 15.90 21.08
N HIS A 230 -28.51 16.59 22.11
CA HIS A 230 -28.56 16.13 23.48
C HIS A 230 -29.89 16.56 24.11
N ARG A 231 -30.70 15.60 24.56
CA ARG A 231 -31.95 15.87 25.28
C ARG A 231 -31.71 15.90 26.80
N LYS A 232 -32.57 16.63 27.52
CA LYS A 232 -32.66 16.53 28.99
C LYS A 232 -32.79 15.04 29.36
N ARG A 233 -31.89 14.53 30.22
CA ARG A 233 -31.69 13.11 30.62
C ARG A 233 -30.65 12.28 29.83
N ARG A 234 -29.61 12.91 29.23
CA ARG A 234 -28.47 12.20 28.61
C ARG A 234 -28.85 11.23 27.47
N GLN A 235 -29.94 11.53 26.77
CA GLN A 235 -30.36 10.77 25.59
C GLN A 235 -30.03 11.56 24.33
N PHE A 236 -29.46 10.87 23.33
CA PHE A 236 -29.20 11.45 22.02
C PHE A 236 -30.42 11.29 21.10
N ASN A 237 -30.73 12.33 20.32
CA ASN A 237 -31.77 12.27 19.31
C ASN A 237 -31.30 12.88 17.99
N CYS A 238 -31.36 12.08 16.93
CA CYS A 238 -31.00 12.45 15.56
C CYS A 238 -32.21 12.92 14.75
N SER A 239 -33.42 12.72 15.28
CA SER A 239 -34.67 13.11 14.60
C SER A 239 -34.90 14.62 14.58
N ALA A 240 -34.11 15.38 15.34
CA ALA A 240 -34.13 16.85 15.30
C ALA A 240 -33.38 17.41 14.08
N ASP A 241 -32.57 16.60 13.39
CA ASP A 241 -31.93 16.99 12.14
C ASP A 241 -32.97 16.97 11.02
N THR A 242 -33.18 18.14 10.39
CA THR A 242 -34.16 18.34 9.32
C THR A 242 -33.61 17.94 7.95
N ASN A 243 -32.29 17.83 7.81
CA ASN A 243 -31.62 17.47 6.56
C ASN A 243 -30.89 16.14 6.75
N LYS A 244 -31.67 15.07 6.81
CA LYS A 244 -31.16 13.72 7.02
C LYS A 244 -30.48 13.18 5.77
N GLY A 245 -29.42 12.40 5.98
CA GLY A 245 -28.74 11.63 4.93
C GLY A 245 -28.68 10.14 5.27
N GLY A 246 -28.35 9.33 4.27
CA GLY A 246 -27.97 7.93 4.45
C GLY A 246 -26.60 7.79 5.11
N TRP A 247 -26.35 6.68 5.80
CA TRP A 247 -25.12 6.48 6.58
C TRP A 247 -23.84 6.43 5.73
N THR A 248 -23.96 6.17 4.43
CA THR A 248 -22.89 6.23 3.43
C THR A 248 -22.67 7.65 2.87
N GLN A 249 -23.22 8.68 3.52
CA GLN A 249 -23.03 10.08 3.15
C GLN A 249 -22.38 10.83 4.32
N ILE A 250 -21.71 11.96 4.03
CA ILE A 250 -21.15 12.83 5.08
C ILE A 250 -21.68 14.25 4.95
N LYS A 251 -21.70 14.97 6.08
CA LYS A 251 -21.72 16.43 6.08
C LYS A 251 -20.26 16.91 6.14
N TYR A 252 -19.79 17.50 5.05
CA TYR A 252 -18.39 17.93 4.95
C TYR A 252 -18.20 19.39 5.38
N LYS A 253 -17.18 19.65 6.20
CA LYS A 253 -16.84 20.91 6.88
C LYS A 253 -17.79 21.32 7.99
N ALA A 254 -17.21 21.99 8.99
CA ALA A 254 -17.93 22.53 10.13
C ALA A 254 -19.11 23.43 9.68
N GLY A 255 -20.31 23.11 10.18
CA GLY A 255 -21.53 23.89 9.92
C GLY A 255 -22.29 23.52 8.65
N SER A 256 -21.80 22.57 7.84
CA SER A 256 -22.58 22.05 6.71
C SER A 256 -23.88 21.41 7.18
N LYS A 257 -24.97 21.73 6.49
CA LYS A 257 -26.33 21.25 6.81
C LYS A 257 -26.78 20.10 5.93
N THR A 258 -26.15 19.89 4.78
CA THR A 258 -26.61 18.95 3.75
C THR A 258 -25.60 17.83 3.61
N ALA A 259 -26.07 16.59 3.60
CA ALA A 259 -25.23 15.43 3.34
C ALA A 259 -24.90 15.36 1.85
N LEU A 260 -23.63 15.10 1.53
CA LEU A 260 -23.14 14.95 0.16
C LEU A 260 -23.60 13.61 -0.44
N SER A 261 -23.60 13.47 -1.77
CA SER A 261 -23.71 12.14 -2.37
C SER A 261 -22.56 11.23 -1.90
N PHE A 262 -22.67 9.91 -2.05
CA PHE A 262 -21.59 9.01 -1.61
C PHE A 262 -20.27 9.30 -2.35
N THR A 263 -20.31 9.52 -3.67
CA THR A 263 -19.11 9.87 -4.45
C THR A 263 -18.46 11.15 -3.92
N GLU A 264 -19.23 12.22 -3.72
CA GLU A 264 -18.71 13.48 -3.16
C GLU A 264 -18.23 13.30 -1.71
N SER A 265 -18.89 12.44 -0.93
CA SER A 265 -18.48 12.11 0.45
C SER A 265 -17.13 11.40 0.46
N TRP A 266 -16.91 10.48 -0.47
CA TRP A 266 -15.66 9.76 -0.60
C TRP A 266 -14.51 10.69 -1.04
N GLU A 267 -14.73 11.55 -2.02
CA GLU A 267 -13.76 12.57 -2.43
C GLU A 267 -13.39 13.50 -1.27
N ALA A 268 -14.37 13.89 -0.46
CA ALA A 268 -14.15 14.72 0.72
C ALA A 268 -13.32 13.99 1.81
N ILE A 269 -13.55 12.69 2.02
CA ILE A 269 -12.75 11.87 2.94
C ILE A 269 -11.30 11.77 2.45
N LYS A 270 -11.07 11.48 1.16
CA LYS A 270 -9.72 11.45 0.58
C LYS A 270 -8.98 12.76 0.78
N LYS A 271 -9.66 13.88 0.53
CA LYS A 271 -9.09 15.21 0.80
C LYS A 271 -8.71 15.42 2.28
N SER A 272 -9.54 14.96 3.21
CA SER A 272 -9.17 14.99 4.63
C SER A 272 -8.01 14.06 4.96
N CYS A 273 -7.86 12.93 4.28
CA CYS A 273 -6.66 12.09 4.39
C CYS A 273 -5.41 12.83 3.89
N ASP A 274 -5.48 13.52 2.76
CA ASP A 274 -4.36 14.35 2.27
C ASP A 274 -3.94 15.39 3.31
N ASP A 275 -4.91 16.07 3.94
CA ASP A 275 -4.65 17.07 4.98
C ASP A 275 -4.00 16.45 6.22
N VAL A 276 -4.43 15.26 6.64
CA VAL A 276 -3.84 14.51 7.77
C VAL A 276 -2.41 14.05 7.45
N LEU A 277 -2.15 13.60 6.22
CA LEU A 277 -0.85 13.08 5.79
C LEU A 277 0.11 14.18 5.32
N LYS A 278 -0.35 15.41 5.09
CA LYS A 278 0.45 16.53 4.55
C LYS A 278 1.74 16.82 5.34
N LEU A 279 1.73 16.51 6.64
CA LEU A 279 2.89 16.70 7.54
C LEU A 279 3.78 15.45 7.61
N GLU A 280 3.31 14.29 7.15
CA GLU A 280 4.07 13.05 7.07
C GLU A 280 4.80 12.99 5.72
N LYS A 281 6.04 13.50 5.68
CA LYS A 281 6.90 13.53 4.48
C LYS A 281 7.48 12.16 4.05
N PHE A 282 6.94 11.04 4.54
CA PHE A 282 7.62 9.75 4.42
C PHE A 282 6.99 8.82 3.38
N ASP A 283 7.84 7.98 2.80
CA ASP A 283 7.40 6.78 2.10
C ASP A 283 6.67 5.87 3.08
N ILE A 284 5.42 5.56 2.75
CA ILE A 284 4.53 4.78 3.61
C ILE A 284 4.88 3.31 3.36
N GLU A 285 5.60 2.72 4.31
CA GLU A 285 5.90 1.30 4.28
C GLU A 285 4.66 0.50 4.73
N ILE A 286 4.17 -0.39 3.86
CA ILE A 286 2.91 -1.11 4.06
C ILE A 286 3.00 -2.03 5.29
N ASN A 287 4.12 -2.74 5.47
CA ASN A 287 4.34 -3.63 6.63
C ASN A 287 4.31 -2.85 7.95
N ALA A 288 5.01 -1.71 8.00
CA ALA A 288 5.01 -0.84 9.16
C ALA A 288 3.60 -0.30 9.44
N THR A 289 2.86 0.06 8.39
CA THR A 289 1.49 0.58 8.50
C THR A 289 0.51 -0.50 8.98
N LEU A 290 0.60 -1.74 8.49
CA LEU A 290 -0.20 -2.86 8.99
C LEU A 290 0.16 -3.20 10.45
N THR A 291 1.43 -3.09 10.82
CA THR A 291 1.88 -3.26 12.22
C THR A 291 1.33 -2.15 13.11
N GLU A 292 1.29 -0.91 12.62
CA GLU A 292 0.69 0.22 13.32
C GLU A 292 -0.82 0.01 13.49
N PHE A 293 -1.51 -0.46 12.45
CA PHE A 293 -2.91 -0.86 12.50
C PHE A 293 -3.17 -1.93 13.56
N ASP A 294 -2.35 -2.99 13.59
CA ASP A 294 -2.49 -4.08 14.54
C ASP A 294 -2.33 -3.62 16.00
N LYS A 295 -1.51 -2.59 16.25
CA LYS A 295 -1.37 -1.97 17.58
C LYS A 295 -2.59 -1.15 18.01
N LEU A 296 -3.36 -0.66 17.05
CA LEU A 296 -4.61 0.07 17.30
C LEU A 296 -5.79 -0.87 17.53
N LEU A 297 -5.68 -2.14 17.12
CA LEU A 297 -6.65 -3.15 17.52
C LEU A 297 -6.57 -3.40 19.02
N HIS A 298 -7.72 -3.40 19.68
CA HIS A 298 -7.82 -3.72 21.09
C HIS A 298 -9.03 -4.58 21.41
N GLY A 299 -9.02 -5.12 22.62
CA GLY A 299 -10.04 -6.05 23.09
C GLY A 299 -9.70 -6.60 24.45
N ASP A 300 -10.70 -7.24 25.04
CA ASP A 300 -10.66 -7.83 26.36
C ASP A 300 -10.04 -9.24 26.28
N ASN A 301 -9.01 -9.51 27.11
CA ASN A 301 -8.40 -10.85 27.30
C ASN A 301 -8.94 -11.59 28.55
N GLN A 302 -9.72 -10.92 29.40
CA GLN A 302 -10.29 -11.37 30.66
C GLN A 302 -11.73 -11.90 30.56
N SER A 303 -12.46 -11.69 29.45
CA SER A 303 -13.75 -12.35 29.20
C SER A 303 -13.67 -13.38 28.08
N ASP A 304 -14.53 -14.41 28.13
CA ASP A 304 -14.70 -15.51 27.14
C ASP A 304 -15.01 -15.05 25.69
N ARG A 305 -14.84 -13.76 25.38
CA ARG A 305 -15.36 -13.08 24.21
C ARG A 305 -14.28 -12.72 23.18
N ASN A 306 -12.98 -12.69 23.55
CA ASN A 306 -11.83 -12.39 22.68
C ASN A 306 -12.15 -11.32 21.62
N ARG A 307 -12.54 -10.12 22.09
CA ARG A 307 -13.00 -9.07 21.17
C ARG A 307 -11.84 -8.51 20.35
N VAL A 308 -12.12 -8.08 19.13
CA VAL A 308 -11.14 -7.40 18.25
C VAL A 308 -11.78 -6.13 17.69
N ILE A 309 -11.48 -4.99 18.29
CA ILE A 309 -12.10 -3.69 18.01
C ILE A 309 -11.07 -2.72 17.45
N LEU A 310 -11.49 -1.95 16.45
CA LEU A 310 -10.80 -0.75 15.98
C LEU A 310 -11.64 0.50 16.30
N GLY A 311 -11.02 1.50 16.92
CA GLY A 311 -11.66 2.74 17.36
C GLY A 311 -11.12 3.20 18.72
N TYR A 312 -11.57 4.36 19.19
CA TYR A 312 -11.03 5.02 20.37
C TYR A 312 -11.02 4.13 21.62
N LYS A 313 -9.82 3.96 22.20
CA LYS A 313 -9.63 3.15 23.41
C LYS A 313 -9.94 3.95 24.69
N PHE A 314 -11.04 3.62 25.37
CA PHE A 314 -11.37 4.20 26.68
C PHE A 314 -10.77 3.43 27.85
N ASN A 315 -10.42 4.14 28.93
CA ASN A 315 -9.67 3.62 30.08
C ASN A 315 -10.56 2.91 31.15
N HIS A 316 -11.83 2.61 30.83
CA HIS A 316 -12.75 1.88 31.71
C HIS A 316 -13.05 0.51 31.11
N THR A 317 -13.08 -0.51 31.97
CA THR A 317 -13.15 -1.94 31.65
C THR A 317 -14.13 -2.31 30.52
N GLU A 318 -13.54 -2.83 29.44
CA GLU A 318 -13.91 -3.96 28.56
C GLU A 318 -15.31 -4.10 27.91
N ILE A 319 -16.39 -3.48 28.37
CA ILE A 319 -17.76 -3.95 28.01
C ILE A 319 -18.63 -2.89 27.30
N SER A 320 -18.15 -1.68 27.04
CA SER A 320 -19.02 -0.60 26.50
C SER A 320 -18.99 -0.36 24.99
N TYR A 321 -18.13 -1.04 24.20
CA TYR A 321 -18.16 -0.87 22.73
C TYR A 321 -19.39 -1.51 22.12
N LYS A 322 -20.21 -0.67 21.49
CA LYS A 322 -21.36 -1.05 20.69
C LYS A 322 -21.15 -0.42 19.32
N CYS A 323 -20.37 -1.06 18.44
CA CYS A 323 -20.04 -0.57 17.10
C CYS A 323 -21.28 -0.54 16.18
N ILE A 324 -22.23 0.32 16.52
CA ILE A 324 -23.57 0.40 15.95
C ILE A 324 -23.70 1.59 15.00
N GLY A 325 -22.74 2.54 15.04
CA GLY A 325 -22.75 3.75 14.23
C GLY A 325 -23.96 4.66 14.49
N ASN A 326 -24.67 4.49 15.61
CA ASN A 326 -25.82 5.33 15.96
C ASN A 326 -25.86 5.68 17.45
N ALA A 327 -25.45 6.90 17.81
CA ALA A 327 -25.45 7.40 19.19
C ALA A 327 -26.84 7.39 19.85
N ALA A 328 -27.94 7.52 19.09
CA ALA A 328 -29.28 7.47 19.66
C ALA A 328 -29.69 6.06 20.13
N ARG A 329 -28.96 5.02 19.71
CA ARG A 329 -29.22 3.62 20.06
C ARG A 329 -28.33 3.08 21.18
N LEU A 330 -27.41 3.90 21.72
CA LEU A 330 -26.55 3.51 22.84
C LEU A 330 -27.32 3.19 24.14
N GLY A 331 -28.59 3.59 24.23
CA GLY A 331 -29.43 3.33 25.40
C GLY A 331 -29.15 4.28 26.56
N GLY A 332 -29.82 4.02 27.70
CA GLY A 332 -29.61 4.75 28.95
C GLY A 332 -28.50 4.14 29.79
N TRP A 333 -28.53 4.40 31.10
CA TRP A 333 -27.63 3.76 32.07
C TRP A 333 -27.72 2.24 31.98
N GLU A 334 -26.59 1.57 31.82
CA GLU A 334 -26.52 0.12 31.70
C GLU A 334 -26.11 -0.48 33.06
N GLN A 335 -27.04 -1.22 33.68
CA GLN A 335 -26.85 -1.73 35.06
C GLN A 335 -25.65 -2.67 35.19
N SER A 336 -25.37 -3.47 34.15
CA SER A 336 -24.23 -4.38 34.10
C SER A 336 -22.88 -3.65 33.99
N LEU A 337 -22.87 -2.44 33.42
CA LEU A 337 -21.66 -1.62 33.26
C LEU A 337 -21.43 -0.69 34.44
N GLY A 338 -22.48 -0.32 35.17
CA GLY A 338 -22.40 0.68 36.22
C GLY A 338 -22.12 2.10 35.70
N TYR A 339 -22.30 2.34 34.40
CA TYR A 339 -22.24 3.65 33.75
C TYR A 339 -23.02 3.65 32.43
N GLN A 340 -23.19 4.83 31.82
CA GLN A 340 -23.75 4.98 30.47
C GLN A 340 -22.61 4.97 29.44
N PRO A 341 -22.63 4.09 28.42
CA PRO A 341 -21.62 4.09 27.36
C PRO A 341 -21.43 5.50 26.75
N PRO A 342 -20.19 5.99 26.66
CA PRO A 342 -19.88 7.24 25.98
C PRO A 342 -20.29 7.23 24.49
N SER A 343 -20.65 8.38 23.94
CA SER A 343 -21.05 8.52 22.53
C SER A 343 -19.95 8.16 21.53
N GLU A 344 -18.72 8.11 21.99
CA GLU A 344 -17.51 7.79 21.25
C GLU A 344 -17.40 6.28 20.97
N HIS A 345 -18.04 5.43 21.79
CA HIS A 345 -17.92 3.96 21.75
C HIS A 345 -18.79 3.29 20.69
N GLN A 346 -19.48 4.09 19.88
CA GLN A 346 -20.35 3.61 18.80
C GLN A 346 -19.74 3.72 17.40
N THR A 347 -18.70 4.54 17.25
CA THR A 347 -17.96 4.72 16.00
C THR A 347 -16.69 3.88 16.07
N CYS A 348 -16.85 2.60 15.75
CA CYS A 348 -15.80 1.60 15.80
C CYS A 348 -16.12 0.49 14.79
N VAL A 349 -15.17 -0.43 14.60
CA VAL A 349 -15.39 -1.68 13.85
C VAL A 349 -15.13 -2.85 14.76
N ASP A 350 -16.11 -3.76 14.85
CA ASP A 350 -15.99 -5.00 15.63
C ASP A 350 -15.66 -6.18 14.71
N TYR A 351 -14.38 -6.53 14.62
CA TYR A 351 -13.89 -7.66 13.83
C TYR A 351 -14.01 -9.00 14.56
N THR A 352 -14.56 -9.06 15.78
CA THR A 352 -14.57 -10.28 16.59
C THR A 352 -15.15 -11.48 15.83
N HIS A 353 -16.26 -11.28 15.12
CA HIS A 353 -16.89 -12.32 14.32
C HIS A 353 -16.09 -12.61 13.04
N THR A 354 -15.54 -11.58 12.40
CA THR A 354 -14.68 -11.71 11.21
C THR A 354 -13.48 -12.60 11.50
N ILE A 355 -12.75 -12.35 12.59
CA ILE A 355 -11.55 -13.11 12.94
C ILE A 355 -11.90 -14.56 13.29
N LYS A 356 -13.03 -14.79 13.97
CA LYS A 356 -13.51 -16.16 14.29
C LYS A 356 -13.89 -16.96 13.05
N GLU A 357 -14.52 -16.34 12.04
CA GLU A 357 -15.02 -17.04 10.85
C GLU A 357 -14.04 -17.08 9.67
N LYS A 358 -13.25 -16.02 9.49
CA LYS A 358 -12.45 -15.79 8.28
C LYS A 358 -10.95 -15.75 8.55
N GLU A 359 -10.53 -15.90 9.80
CA GLU A 359 -9.13 -15.82 10.30
C GLU A 359 -8.47 -14.43 10.13
N ASP A 360 -8.87 -13.66 9.13
CA ASP A 360 -8.35 -12.32 8.82
C ASP A 360 -9.46 -11.36 8.35
N ILE A 361 -9.20 -10.06 8.46
CA ILE A 361 -10.03 -8.99 7.93
C ILE A 361 -9.94 -9.03 6.39
N PRO A 362 -11.07 -9.08 5.65
CA PRO A 362 -11.07 -9.27 4.21
C PRO A 362 -10.18 -8.29 3.43
N TRP A 363 -10.28 -6.98 3.67
CA TRP A 363 -9.41 -6.01 2.99
C TRP A 363 -7.94 -6.15 3.41
N ARG A 364 -7.66 -6.49 4.68
CA ARG A 364 -6.28 -6.65 5.19
C ARG A 364 -5.60 -7.82 4.50
N ARG A 365 -6.32 -8.93 4.34
CA ARG A 365 -5.87 -10.09 3.57
C ARG A 365 -5.53 -9.71 2.12
N LYS A 366 -6.35 -8.89 1.46
CA LYS A 366 -6.05 -8.40 0.10
C LYS A 366 -4.77 -7.58 0.05
N ILE A 367 -4.52 -6.72 1.04
CA ILE A 367 -3.25 -5.99 1.11
C ILE A 367 -2.08 -6.96 1.29
N LYS A 368 -2.18 -7.95 2.18
CA LYS A 368 -1.14 -8.99 2.32
C LYS A 368 -0.91 -9.79 1.03
N GLU A 369 -1.97 -10.15 0.32
CA GLU A 369 -1.88 -10.79 -1.00
C GLU A 369 -1.16 -9.88 -2.01
N ALA A 370 -1.46 -8.58 -2.02
CA ALA A 370 -0.76 -7.62 -2.87
C ALA A 370 0.75 -7.60 -2.58
N MET A 371 1.12 -7.61 -1.30
CA MET A 371 2.53 -7.62 -0.88
C MET A 371 3.26 -8.88 -1.33
N ASN A 372 2.61 -10.04 -1.25
CA ASN A 372 3.20 -11.29 -1.75
C ASN A 372 3.52 -11.21 -3.25
N TYR A 373 2.61 -10.64 -4.04
CA TYR A 373 2.85 -10.41 -5.47
C TYR A 373 3.93 -9.37 -5.74
N THR A 374 4.03 -8.32 -4.91
CA THR A 374 5.16 -7.37 -4.98
C THR A 374 6.49 -8.07 -4.72
N THR A 375 6.57 -8.94 -3.71
CA THR A 375 7.79 -9.73 -3.44
C THR A 375 8.11 -10.68 -4.59
N GLU A 376 7.11 -11.30 -5.21
CA GLU A 376 7.31 -12.13 -6.41
C GLU A 376 7.87 -11.30 -7.58
N MET A 377 7.31 -10.12 -7.83
CA MET A 377 7.84 -9.17 -8.83
C MET A 377 9.28 -8.78 -8.53
N GLU A 378 9.59 -8.43 -7.27
CA GLU A 378 10.95 -8.04 -6.85
C GLU A 378 11.95 -9.17 -7.01
N TYR A 379 11.55 -10.42 -6.74
CA TYR A 379 12.38 -11.59 -6.97
C TYR A 379 12.73 -11.76 -8.46
N ILE A 380 11.73 -11.61 -9.34
CA ILE A 380 11.92 -11.65 -10.80
C ILE A 380 12.87 -10.54 -11.26
N VAL A 381 12.70 -9.32 -10.74
CA VAL A 381 13.58 -8.17 -11.04
C VAL A 381 15.01 -8.44 -10.55
N ALA A 382 15.18 -9.04 -9.37
CA ALA A 382 16.50 -9.39 -8.85
C ALA A 382 17.20 -10.47 -9.69
N GLU A 383 16.45 -11.42 -10.27
CA GLU A 383 17.00 -12.46 -11.16
C GLU A 383 17.69 -11.86 -12.40
N GLU A 384 17.30 -10.66 -12.85
CA GLU A 384 17.95 -9.98 -13.99
C GLU A 384 19.45 -9.73 -13.81
N GLN A 385 19.90 -9.57 -12.56
CA GLN A 385 21.34 -9.43 -12.29
C GLN A 385 22.13 -10.69 -12.66
N THR A 386 21.48 -11.87 -12.59
CA THR A 386 22.12 -13.14 -12.95
C THR A 386 22.32 -13.28 -14.46
N TYR A 387 21.35 -12.83 -15.27
CA TYR A 387 21.49 -12.81 -16.72
C TYR A 387 22.58 -11.84 -17.18
N LEU A 388 22.66 -10.65 -16.56
CA LEU A 388 23.73 -9.70 -16.84
C LEU A 388 25.11 -10.30 -16.51
N ALA A 389 25.27 -10.96 -15.37
CA ALA A 389 26.52 -11.62 -15.00
C ALA A 389 26.92 -12.72 -15.99
N GLU A 390 25.97 -13.53 -16.47
CA GLU A 390 26.21 -14.55 -17.48
C GLU A 390 26.64 -13.92 -18.82
N LEU A 391 26.01 -12.82 -19.24
CA LEU A 391 26.39 -12.07 -20.44
C LEU A 391 27.81 -11.48 -20.33
N ILE A 392 28.16 -10.88 -19.19
CA ILE A 392 29.52 -10.36 -18.94
C ILE A 392 30.56 -11.49 -19.06
N LYS A 393 30.27 -12.67 -18.52
CA LYS A 393 31.16 -13.83 -18.62
C LYS A 393 31.35 -14.27 -20.08
N LEU A 394 30.26 -14.37 -20.84
CA LEU A 394 30.30 -14.74 -22.26
C LEU A 394 31.09 -13.71 -23.08
N LYS A 395 30.88 -12.42 -22.80
CA LYS A 395 31.65 -11.34 -23.41
C LYS A 395 33.14 -11.48 -23.15
N ASN A 396 33.53 -11.68 -21.89
CA ASN A 396 34.93 -11.83 -21.52
C ASN A 396 35.57 -13.05 -22.20
N SER A 397 34.84 -14.17 -22.31
CA SER A 397 35.30 -15.34 -23.08
C SER A 397 35.48 -15.02 -24.57
N ALA A 398 34.59 -14.21 -25.16
CA ALA A 398 34.74 -13.80 -26.56
C ALA A 398 35.97 -12.91 -26.77
N TRP A 399 36.27 -12.02 -25.82
CA TRP A 399 37.51 -11.22 -25.84
C TRP A 399 38.77 -12.08 -25.71
N VAL A 400 38.75 -13.10 -24.85
CA VAL A 400 39.88 -14.05 -24.74
C VAL A 400 40.08 -14.79 -26.05
N ALA A 401 38.99 -15.29 -26.68
CA ALA A 401 39.07 -15.93 -27.99
C ALA A 401 39.61 -14.98 -29.07
N TYR A 402 39.21 -13.71 -29.02
CA TYR A 402 39.67 -12.66 -29.95
C TYR A 402 41.17 -12.31 -29.78
N ASN A 403 41.70 -12.37 -28.55
CA ASN A 403 43.06 -11.95 -28.24
C ASN A 403 44.05 -13.11 -28.06
N LYS A 404 43.62 -14.36 -28.21
CA LYS A 404 44.40 -15.59 -27.92
C LYS A 404 45.81 -15.67 -28.50
N GLU A 405 46.10 -14.95 -29.59
CA GLU A 405 47.45 -14.89 -30.19
C GLU A 405 48.38 -13.84 -29.56
N LYS A 406 47.82 -12.89 -28.82
CA LYS A 406 48.52 -11.72 -28.24
C LYS A 406 48.88 -11.91 -26.77
N ASP A 407 48.64 -13.09 -26.20
CA ASP A 407 48.79 -13.36 -24.78
C ASP A 407 50.26 -13.56 -24.35
N GLU A 408 50.97 -12.44 -24.16
CA GLU A 408 51.89 -12.28 -23.01
C GLU A 408 51.48 -11.11 -22.08
N GLU A 409 50.44 -10.32 -22.37
CA GLU A 409 50.22 -9.04 -21.63
C GLU A 409 48.75 -8.67 -21.30
N PHE A 410 47.87 -9.63 -21.00
CA PHE A 410 46.52 -9.30 -20.48
C PHE A 410 46.13 -10.11 -19.24
N TYR A 411 46.61 -9.67 -18.08
CA TYR A 411 46.07 -10.03 -16.76
C TYR A 411 45.52 -8.78 -16.07
N GLU A 412 44.39 -8.28 -16.57
CA GLU A 412 43.51 -7.39 -15.80
C GLU A 412 42.11 -7.38 -16.44
N ILE A 413 41.47 -8.56 -16.47
CA ILE A 413 40.02 -8.62 -16.62
C ILE A 413 39.49 -8.78 -15.20
N GLU A 414 38.80 -7.75 -14.70
CA GLU A 414 38.22 -7.70 -13.36
C GLU A 414 37.47 -9.00 -13.03
N ASN A 415 38.11 -9.82 -12.18
CA ASN A 415 37.52 -10.99 -11.57
C ASN A 415 36.54 -10.50 -10.49
N TYR A 416 35.36 -10.03 -10.90
CA TYR A 416 34.25 -9.86 -9.99
C TYR A 416 33.64 -11.24 -9.74
N ASP A 417 34.11 -11.87 -8.68
CA ASP A 417 33.57 -13.13 -8.17
C ASP A 417 32.20 -12.85 -7.54
N TYR A 418 31.15 -12.87 -8.38
CA TYR A 418 29.77 -12.76 -7.92
C TYR A 418 29.37 -14.05 -7.22
N ASN A 419 29.52 -14.05 -5.89
CA ASN A 419 29.07 -15.15 -5.05
C ASN A 419 27.54 -15.31 -5.14
N LYS A 420 27.10 -16.48 -5.60
CA LYS A 420 25.69 -16.89 -5.67
C LYS A 420 24.99 -16.89 -4.31
N GLU A 421 25.76 -16.95 -3.22
CA GLU A 421 25.27 -16.88 -1.84
C GLU A 421 24.93 -15.44 -1.40
N GLU A 422 25.57 -14.42 -1.98
CA GLU A 422 25.25 -13.01 -1.70
C GLU A 422 23.90 -12.61 -2.31
N PHE A 423 23.50 -13.28 -3.41
CA PHE A 423 22.18 -13.17 -4.00
C PHE A 423 21.04 -13.76 -3.15
N ALA A 424 21.33 -14.71 -2.26
CA ALA A 424 20.33 -15.26 -1.34
C ALA A 424 20.00 -14.28 -0.18
N ASP A 425 20.94 -13.39 0.16
CA ASP A 425 20.74 -12.29 1.12
C ASP A 425 20.38 -10.94 0.45
N PHE A 426 20.43 -10.86 -0.88
CA PHE A 426 20.08 -9.68 -1.68
C PHE A 426 18.67 -9.11 -1.40
N PRO A 427 17.61 -9.91 -1.17
CA PRO A 427 16.31 -9.36 -0.76
C PRO A 427 16.38 -8.62 0.60
N LYS A 428 17.29 -9.02 1.49
CA LYS A 428 17.50 -8.35 2.80
C LYS A 428 18.39 -7.13 2.67
N THR A 429 19.38 -7.14 1.79
CA THR A 429 20.33 -6.03 1.61
C THR A 429 19.83 -4.96 0.64
N HIS A 430 18.95 -5.26 -0.32
CA HIS A 430 18.32 -4.24 -1.18
C HIS A 430 17.23 -3.43 -0.47
N LEU A 431 16.53 -4.02 0.52
CA LEU A 431 15.71 -3.28 1.48
C LEU A 431 16.56 -2.29 2.30
N LEU A 432 17.80 -2.66 2.60
CA LEU A 432 18.81 -1.78 3.21
C LEU A 432 19.41 -0.76 2.23
N PHE A 433 19.57 -1.10 0.95
CA PHE A 433 20.17 -0.21 -0.05
C PHE A 433 19.19 0.87 -0.53
N TYR A 434 17.89 0.56 -0.66
CA TYR A 434 16.87 1.58 -0.88
C TYR A 434 16.70 2.50 0.34
N THR A 435 16.88 2.00 1.56
CA THR A 435 16.92 2.85 2.76
C THR A 435 18.21 3.67 2.88
N LEU A 436 19.36 3.18 2.42
CA LEU A 436 20.65 3.90 2.45
C LEU A 436 20.82 4.94 1.32
N MET A 437 20.36 4.66 0.09
CA MET A 437 20.32 5.66 -0.99
C MET A 437 19.40 6.84 -0.61
N TYR A 438 18.39 6.61 0.22
CA TYR A 438 17.53 7.65 0.78
C TYR A 438 18.25 8.60 1.74
N PHE A 439 19.28 8.15 2.46
CA PHE A 439 20.08 9.01 3.35
C PHE A 439 21.14 9.83 2.62
N ILE A 440 21.50 9.46 1.38
CA ILE A 440 22.57 10.12 0.61
C ILE A 440 22.01 11.19 -0.36
N PHE A 441 20.72 11.11 -0.72
CA PHE A 441 20.06 12.07 -1.63
C PHE A 441 18.99 12.97 -0.97
N ALA A 442 18.88 13.00 0.36
CA ALA A 442 18.12 14.02 1.07
C ALA A 442 18.99 15.28 1.34
N PRO A 443 18.57 16.49 0.91
CA PRO A 443 19.12 17.73 1.47
C PRO A 443 18.69 17.97 2.91
#